data_AF-A0AA35Y8U2-F1
#
_entry.id   AF-A0AA35Y8U2-F1
#
_cell.length_a   1.000
_cell.length_b   1.000
_cell.length_c   1.000
_cell.angle_alpha   90.00
_cell.angle_beta   90.00
_cell.angle_gamma   90.00
#
_symmetry.space_group_name_H-M   'P 1'
#
loop_
_entity.id
_entity.type
_entity.pdbx_description
1 polymer ?
#
loop_
_entity_poly.entity_id
_entity_poly.type
_entity_poly.pdbx_seq_one_letter_code
_entity_poly.pdbx_strand_id
1 'polypeptide(L)'
;MRTHVVALAFDGEEVWLNSTSFESFNTMVLHPNQNELIYDDQNGNILVWDLIANSHFKMEDGVIHVYASEKDSVDLFPIASSATTFFIDMHHILKIISVGNVRSACYHRFRFLEEVWYLLTWACQQVQEHLQVLLHPILLTQSQQNTT
;
A
#
# COMPACT_ATOMS: atom_id res chain seq x y z
N MET A 1 33.15 25.31 -1.79
CA MET A 1 32.49 24.19 -1.10
C MET A 1 31.13 23.99 -1.75
N ARG A 2 30.93 22.87 -2.44
CA ARG A 2 29.68 22.57 -3.14
C ARG A 2 28.90 21.59 -2.27
N THR A 3 27.87 22.08 -1.60
CA THR A 3 26.88 21.23 -0.92
C THR A 3 26.01 20.60 -1.99
N HIS A 4 25.98 19.26 -2.01
CA HIS A 4 25.11 18.52 -2.90
C HIS A 4 24.08 17.80 -2.04
N VAL A 5 22.81 18.05 -2.35
CA VAL A 5 21.68 17.56 -1.56
C VAL A 5 21.09 16.36 -2.30
N VAL A 6 21.00 15.21 -1.62
CA VAL A 6 20.31 14.03 -2.15
C VAL A 6 18.89 14.04 -1.58
N ALA A 7 17.91 14.18 -2.46
CA ALA A 7 16.49 14.05 -2.11
C ALA A 7 16.06 12.59 -2.24
N LEU A 8 15.48 12.04 -1.17
CA LEU A 8 14.76 10.79 -1.19
C LEU A 8 13.29 11.12 -1.02
N ALA A 9 12.47 10.81 -2.03
CA ALA A 9 11.03 11.04 -1.97
C ALA A 9 10.33 9.79 -1.45
N PHE A 10 9.61 9.92 -0.34
CA PHE A 10 8.69 8.89 0.17
C PHE A 10 7.31 9.53 0.33
N ASP A 11 6.29 8.90 -0.26
CA ASP A 11 4.88 9.34 -0.23
C ASP A 11 4.63 10.81 -0.66
N GLY A 12 5.47 11.34 -1.55
CA GLY A 12 5.37 12.72 -2.05
C GLY A 12 6.07 13.77 -1.20
N GLU A 13 6.71 13.39 -0.09
CA GLU A 13 7.54 14.26 0.73
C GLU A 13 9.04 14.00 0.45
N GLU A 14 9.77 15.05 0.07
CA GLU A 14 11.20 14.98 -0.25
C GLU A 14 12.05 15.17 1.01
N VAL A 15 12.74 14.11 1.44
CA VAL A 15 13.70 14.16 2.54
C VAL A 15 15.09 14.47 1.98
N TRP A 16 15.67 15.59 2.42
CA TRP A 16 16.96 16.09 1.95
C TRP A 16 18.10 15.67 2.88
N LEU A 17 18.91 14.72 2.43
CA LEU A 17 20.15 14.36 3.12
C LEU A 17 21.26 15.32 2.65
N ASN A 18 21.72 16.18 3.56
CA ASN A 18 22.79 17.13 3.29
C ASN A 18 24.14 16.45 3.54
N SER A 19 24.78 15.94 2.49
CA SER A 19 26.11 15.34 2.60
C SER A 19 27.20 16.36 2.32
N THR A 20 28.15 16.50 3.24
CA THR A 20 29.34 17.33 3.06
C THR A 20 30.46 16.61 2.30
N SER A 21 30.26 15.35 1.91
CA SER A 21 31.26 14.51 1.25
C SER A 21 30.62 13.68 0.15
N PHE A 22 31.04 13.91 -1.10
CA PHE A 22 30.74 13.00 -2.20
C PHE A 22 31.77 11.87 -2.16
N GLU A 23 31.50 10.85 -1.37
CA GLU A 23 32.04 9.52 -1.60
C GLU A 23 30.87 8.65 -2.06
N SER A 24 31.06 7.93 -3.17
CA SER A 24 30.07 7.05 -3.79
C SER A 24 29.66 5.97 -2.79
N PHE A 25 28.38 5.91 -2.45
CA PHE A 25 27.80 4.77 -1.74
C PHE A 25 27.53 3.66 -2.75
N ASN A 26 27.84 2.40 -2.42
CA ASN A 26 27.60 1.28 -3.34
C ASN A 26 26.26 0.62 -3.08
N THR A 27 25.78 0.64 -1.84
CA THR A 27 24.58 -0.07 -1.40
C THR A 27 23.89 0.69 -0.28
N MET A 28 22.57 0.83 -0.40
CA MET A 28 21.71 1.41 0.62
C MET A 28 20.57 0.45 0.86
N VAL A 29 20.46 -0.07 2.09
CA VAL A 29 19.47 -1.06 2.48
C VAL A 29 18.66 -0.52 3.65
N LEU A 30 17.35 -0.49 3.47
CA LEU A 30 16.42 -0.29 4.58
C LEU A 30 16.31 -1.60 5.37
N HIS A 31 16.55 -1.53 6.68
CA HIS A 31 16.43 -2.68 7.55
C HIS A 31 14.99 -3.25 7.51
N PRO A 32 14.75 -4.57 7.69
CA PRO A 32 13.40 -5.15 7.64
C PRO A 32 12.43 -4.56 8.66
N ASN A 33 12.96 -4.06 9.78
CA ASN A 33 12.15 -3.36 10.78
C ASN A 33 11.81 -1.93 10.37
N GLN A 34 12.27 -1.45 9.20
CA GLN A 34 12.06 -0.10 8.64
C GLN A 34 12.55 1.08 9.50
N ASN A 35 13.18 0.79 10.63
CA ASN A 35 13.60 1.80 11.59
C ASN A 35 15.03 2.29 11.37
N GLU A 36 15.80 1.59 10.55
CA GLU A 36 17.23 1.86 10.37
C GLU A 36 17.58 1.81 8.88
N LEU A 37 18.44 2.73 8.48
CA LEU A 37 19.05 2.78 7.17
C LEU A 37 20.50 2.34 7.29
N ILE A 38 20.86 1.31 6.55
CA ILE A 38 22.22 0.80 6.50
C ILE A 38 22.80 1.18 5.15
N TYR A 39 23.93 1.89 5.16
CA TYR A 39 24.67 2.20 3.95
C TYR A 39 26.16 1.98 4.18
N ASP A 40 26.86 1.70 3.10
CA ASP A 40 28.31 1.55 3.11
C ASP A 40 29.00 2.82 2.59
N ASP A 41 30.13 3.15 3.22
CA ASP A 41 31.07 4.15 2.73
C ASP A 41 32.13 3.51 1.82
N GLN A 42 32.83 4.31 0.99
CA GLN A 42 33.91 3.82 0.10
C GLN A 42 35.04 3.12 0.86
N ASN A 43 35.21 3.47 2.13
CA ASN A 43 36.17 2.87 3.03
C ASN A 43 35.75 1.48 3.56
N GLY A 44 34.58 0.97 3.12
CA GLY A 44 34.01 -0.30 3.58
C GLY A 44 33.40 -0.22 4.98
N ASN A 45 33.19 1.00 5.49
CA ASN A 45 32.55 1.21 6.78
C ASN A 45 31.04 1.06 6.63
N ILE A 46 30.42 0.32 7.55
CA ILE A 46 28.97 0.22 7.64
C ILE A 46 28.50 1.33 8.56
N LEU A 47 27.66 2.20 8.02
CA LEU A 47 27.05 3.29 8.75
C LEU A 47 25.56 2.99 8.89
N VAL A 48 25.07 3.08 10.12
CA VAL A 48 23.67 2.82 10.48
C VAL A 48 23.07 4.14 10.92
N TRP A 49 22.08 4.62 10.17
CA TRP A 49 21.23 5.72 10.59
C TRP A 49 19.96 5.16 11.20
N ASP A 50 19.70 5.50 12.45
CA ASP A 50 18.40 5.24 13.07
C ASP A 50 17.40 6.31 12.60
N LEU A 51 16.39 5.89 11.81
CA LEU A 51 15.32 6.77 11.34
C LEU A 51 14.36 7.14 12.48
N ILE A 52 14.32 6.35 13.55
CA ILE A 52 13.41 6.55 14.69
C ILE A 52 14.06 7.35 15.80
N ALA A 53 15.39 7.28 15.99
CA ALA A 53 16.09 8.04 17.03
C ALA A 53 15.85 9.56 16.98
N ASN A 54 15.52 10.10 15.81
CA ASN A 54 15.22 11.52 15.63
C ASN A 54 13.71 11.84 15.72
N SER A 55 12.85 10.83 15.86
CA SER A 55 11.41 11.03 16.02
C SER A 55 11.05 11.25 17.49
N HIS A 56 10.28 12.30 17.74
CA HIS A 56 9.80 12.63 19.07
C HIS A 56 8.35 12.15 19.20
N PHE A 57 8.12 11.26 20.16
CA PHE A 57 6.79 10.71 20.44
C PHE A 57 6.15 11.46 21.60
N LYS A 58 4.91 11.91 21.41
CA LYS A 58 4.12 12.54 22.45
C LYS A 58 2.75 11.87 22.53
N MET A 59 2.24 11.68 23.73
CA MET A 59 0.88 11.20 23.94
C MET A 59 -0.06 12.40 24.06
N GLU A 60 -1.00 12.53 23.12
CA GLU A 60 -2.03 13.56 23.14
C GLU A 60 -3.40 12.90 22.98
N ASP A 61 -4.38 13.27 23.80
CA ASP A 61 -5.75 12.72 23.79
C ASP A 61 -5.86 11.17 23.76
N GLY A 62 -4.86 10.49 24.31
CA GLY A 62 -4.80 9.02 24.37
C GLY A 62 -4.21 8.35 23.14
N VAL A 63 -3.71 9.10 22.16
CA VAL A 63 -3.04 8.60 20.97
C VAL A 63 -1.60 9.10 20.91
N ILE A 64 -0.72 8.33 20.27
CA ILE A 64 0.68 8.71 20.09
C ILE A 64 0.77 9.54 18.81
N HIS A 65 1.28 10.76 19.00
CA HIS A 65 1.64 11.71 17.96
C HIS A 65 3.15 11.64 17.71
N VAL A 66 3.55 11.76 16.44
CA VAL A 66 4.92 11.57 15.98
C VAL A 66 5.39 12.86 15.31
N TYR A 67 6.45 13.46 15.88
CA TYR A 67 7.04 14.71 15.42
C TYR A 67 8.47 14.47 14.91
N ALA A 68 8.94 15.28 13.95
CA ALA A 68 10.29 15.21 13.39
C ALA A 68 11.35 15.70 14.39
N SER A 69 10.95 16.50 15.38
CA SER A 69 11.82 17.01 16.42
C SER A 69 10.99 17.50 17.60
N GLU A 70 11.61 17.60 18.79
CA GLU A 70 10.95 18.12 20.01
C GLU A 70 10.40 19.54 19.85
N LYS A 71 11.02 20.34 18.97
CA LYS A 71 10.61 21.74 18.71
C LYS A 71 9.58 21.88 17.60
N ASP A 72 9.32 20.79 16.89
CA ASP A 72 8.36 20.81 15.81
C ASP A 72 6.93 20.69 16.36
N SER A 73 6.01 21.38 15.71
CA SER A 73 4.59 21.42 16.13
C SER A 73 3.67 20.73 15.13
N VAL A 74 4.21 20.30 13.98
CA VAL A 74 3.49 19.61 12.94
C VAL A 74 3.70 18.11 13.10
N ASP A 75 2.60 17.38 13.23
CA ASP A 75 2.62 15.92 13.20
C ASP A 75 3.00 15.41 11.81
N LEU A 76 3.89 14.42 11.75
CA LEU A 76 4.24 13.76 10.49
C LEU A 76 3.07 12.93 9.95
N PHE A 77 2.27 12.37 10.86
CA PHE A 77 1.12 11.54 10.55
C PHE A 77 -0.10 12.08 11.28
N PRO A 78 -0.68 13.20 10.80
CA PRO A 78 -1.81 13.83 11.47
C PRO A 78 -3.00 12.86 11.43
N ILE A 79 -3.45 12.47 12.61
CA ILE A 79 -4.69 11.72 12.74
C ILE A 79 -5.81 12.70 12.42
N ALA A 80 -6.52 12.44 11.31
CA ALA A 80 -7.45 13.39 10.71
C ALA A 80 -8.53 13.93 11.68
N SER A 81 -8.84 13.19 12.76
CA SER A 81 -9.82 13.61 13.75
C SER A 81 -9.57 12.98 15.12
N SER A 82 -9.95 13.68 16.20
CA SER A 82 -9.92 13.18 17.59
C SER A 82 -10.61 11.80 17.74
N ALA A 83 -10.25 11.04 18.78
CA ALA A 83 -10.87 9.74 19.08
C ALA A 83 -12.41 9.83 19.16
N THR A 84 -12.96 10.93 19.69
CA THR A 84 -14.41 11.12 19.79
C THR A 84 -15.09 11.20 18.44
N THR A 85 -14.50 11.90 17.47
CA THR A 85 -15.02 11.99 16.10
C THR A 85 -15.04 10.63 15.41
N PHE A 86 -14.02 9.79 15.61
CA PHE A 86 -14.04 8.42 15.12
C PHE A 86 -15.25 7.63 15.66
N PHE A 87 -15.51 7.70 16.96
CA PHE A 87 -16.64 6.99 17.57
C PHE A 87 -18.00 7.56 17.12
N ILE A 88 -18.10 8.87 16.93
CA ILE A 88 -19.30 9.53 16.40
C ILE A 88 -19.59 9.03 14.97
N ASP A 89 -18.58 9.04 14.10
CA ASP A 89 -18.71 8.59 12.72
C ASP A 89 -19.07 7.11 12.66
N MET A 90 -18.42 6.29 13.49
CA MET A 90 -18.71 4.87 13.55
C MET A 90 -20.13 4.59 14.05
N HIS A 91 -20.58 5.29 15.09
CA HIS A 91 -21.96 5.20 15.58
C HIS A 91 -22.96 5.68 14.51
N HIS A 92 -22.60 6.73 13.75
CA HIS A 92 -23.42 7.23 12.65
C HIS A 92 -23.56 6.19 11.53
N ILE A 93 -22.47 5.53 11.13
CA ILE A 93 -22.49 4.43 10.15
C ILE A 93 -23.37 3.27 10.65
N LEU A 94 -23.19 2.83 11.90
CA LEU A 94 -24.01 1.76 12.48
C LEU A 94 -25.50 2.13 12.50
N LYS A 95 -25.82 3.38 12.79
CA LYS A 95 -27.19 3.91 12.71
C LYS A 95 -27.73 3.78 11.29
N ILE A 96 -26.98 4.19 10.26
CA ILE A 96 -27.40 4.08 8.86
C ILE A 96 -27.62 2.63 8.43
N ILE A 97 -26.68 1.72 8.77
CA ILE A 97 -26.77 0.29 8.41
C ILE A 97 -27.97 -0.40 9.11
N SER A 98 -28.35 0.08 10.29
CA SER A 98 -29.50 -0.44 11.02
C SER A 98 -30.86 0.09 10.55
N VAL A 99 -30.90 1.13 9.70
CA VAL A 99 -32.15 1.62 9.10
C VAL A 99 -32.76 0.55 8.19
N GLY A 100 -34.02 0.18 8.46
CA GLY A 100 -34.72 -0.88 7.73
C GLY A 100 -34.73 -0.68 6.21
N ASN A 101 -35.03 0.53 5.72
CA ASN A 101 -35.05 0.84 4.28
C ASN A 101 -33.67 0.65 3.64
N VAL A 102 -32.60 1.08 4.32
CA VAL A 102 -31.22 0.92 3.84
C VAL A 102 -30.86 -0.57 3.81
N ARG A 103 -31.20 -1.32 4.86
CA ARG A 103 -30.94 -2.76 4.95
C ARG A 103 -31.65 -3.53 3.83
N SER A 104 -32.93 -3.28 3.62
CA SER A 104 -33.71 -3.95 2.56
C SER A 104 -33.19 -3.59 1.17
N ALA A 105 -32.92 -2.30 0.89
CA ALA A 105 -32.37 -1.88 -0.40
C ALA A 105 -30.99 -2.47 -0.67
N CYS A 106 -30.12 -2.49 0.35
CA CYS A 106 -28.79 -3.07 0.27
C CYS A 106 -28.86 -4.59 0.04
N TYR A 107 -29.74 -5.30 0.75
CA TYR A 107 -29.97 -6.73 0.55
C TYR A 107 -30.41 -7.06 -0.88
N HIS A 108 -31.37 -6.30 -1.43
CA HIS A 108 -31.80 -6.52 -2.81
C HIS A 108 -30.70 -6.24 -3.84
N ARG A 109 -29.90 -5.19 -3.63
CA ARG A 109 -28.76 -4.87 -4.51
C ARG A 109 -27.67 -5.93 -4.44
N PHE A 110 -27.32 -6.41 -3.24
CA PHE A 110 -26.34 -7.48 -3.09
C PHE A 110 -26.81 -8.78 -3.74
N ARG A 111 -28.06 -9.17 -3.53
CA ARG A 111 -28.63 -10.35 -4.18
C ARG A 111 -28.62 -10.21 -5.70
N PHE A 112 -28.95 -9.04 -6.24
CA PHE A 112 -28.85 -8.80 -7.67
C PHE A 112 -27.41 -8.93 -8.20
N LEU A 113 -26.43 -8.35 -7.49
CA LEU A 113 -25.01 -8.47 -7.87
C LEU A 113 -24.53 -9.93 -7.85
N GLU A 114 -25.00 -10.73 -6.90
CA GLU A 114 -24.71 -12.16 -6.81
C GLU A 114 -25.24 -12.92 -8.02
N GLU A 115 -26.50 -12.70 -8.40
CA GLU A 115 -27.08 -13.34 -9.60
C GLU A 115 -26.33 -12.92 -10.88
N VAL A 116 -25.95 -11.64 -11.01
CA VAL A 116 -25.16 -11.16 -12.15
C VAL A 116 -23.78 -11.81 -12.19
N TRP A 117 -23.12 -11.95 -11.03
CA TRP A 117 -21.82 -12.61 -10.93
C TRP A 117 -21.89 -14.08 -11.33
N TYR A 118 -22.92 -14.80 -10.85
CA TYR A 118 -23.13 -16.19 -11.24
C TYR A 118 -23.36 -16.31 -12.75
N LEU A 119 -24.27 -15.51 -13.33
CA LEU A 119 -24.52 -15.54 -14.76
C LEU A 119 -23.26 -15.26 -15.60
N LEU A 120 -22.43 -14.30 -15.19
CA LEU A 120 -21.18 -13.98 -15.88
C LEU A 120 -20.20 -15.15 -15.82
N THR A 121 -20.09 -15.80 -14.65
CA THR A 121 -19.20 -16.95 -14.46
C THR A 121 -19.66 -18.13 -15.32
N TRP A 122 -20.96 -18.42 -15.34
CA TRP A 122 -21.56 -19.44 -16.21
C TRP A 122 -21.36 -19.15 -17.70
N ALA A 123 -21.59 -17.91 -18.14
CA ALA A 123 -21.38 -17.51 -19.53
C ALA A 123 -19.92 -17.65 -19.96
N CYS A 124 -18.97 -17.28 -19.09
CA CYS A 124 -17.55 -17.44 -19.34
C CYS A 124 -17.16 -18.92 -19.49
N GLN A 125 -17.66 -19.79 -18.61
CA GLN A 125 -17.43 -21.23 -18.70
C GLN A 125 -17.98 -21.81 -20.02
N GLN A 126 -19.19 -21.41 -20.43
CA GLN A 126 -19.79 -21.87 -21.67
C GLN A 126 -18.95 -21.49 -22.91
N VAL A 127 -18.45 -20.25 -22.95
CA VAL A 127 -17.58 -19.79 -24.04
C VAL A 127 -16.27 -20.58 -24.06
N GLN A 128 -15.68 -20.86 -22.90
CA GLN A 128 -14.44 -21.63 -22.80
C GLN A 128 -14.62 -23.07 -23.28
N GLU A 129 -15.73 -23.73 -22.92
CA GLU A 129 -16.04 -25.09 -23.38
C GLU A 129 -16.27 -25.14 -24.90
N HIS A 130 -17.02 -24.17 -25.45
CA HIS A 130 -17.19 -24.07 -26.90
C HIS A 130 -15.86 -23.82 -27.63
N LEU A 131 -15.01 -22.97 -27.07
CA LEU A 131 -13.69 -22.69 -27.65
C LEU A 131 -12.78 -23.94 -27.60
N GLN A 132 -12.81 -24.70 -26.50
CA GLN A 132 -12.08 -25.97 -26.38
C GLN A 132 -12.51 -26.98 -27.45
N VAL A 133 -13.83 -27.16 -27.65
CA VAL A 133 -14.34 -28.09 -28.67
C VAL A 133 -13.92 -27.68 -30.08
N LEU A 134 -13.88 -26.38 -30.38
CA LEU A 134 -13.48 -25.86 -31.69
C LEU A 134 -11.95 -25.94 -31.93
N LEU A 135 -11.12 -25.75 -30.90
CA LEU A 135 -9.66 -25.81 -31.02
C LEU A 135 -9.07 -27.22 -30.89
N HIS A 136 -9.76 -28.15 -30.24
CA HIS A 136 -9.29 -29.53 -30.06
C HIS A 136 -8.95 -30.27 -31.37
N PRO A 137 -9.73 -30.18 -32.47
CA PRO A 137 -9.35 -30.81 -33.74
C PRO A 137 -8.17 -30.11 -34.43
N ILE A 138 -8.05 -28.79 -34.30
CA ILE A 138 -6.98 -27.99 -34.94
C ILE A 138 -5.60 -28.33 -34.34
N LEU A 139 -5.53 -28.47 -33.01
CA LEU A 139 -4.31 -28.88 -32.30
C LEU A 139 -3.89 -30.32 -32.64
N LEU A 140 -4.85 -31.23 -32.80
CA LEU A 140 -4.58 -32.62 -33.21
C LEU A 140 -4.06 -32.71 -34.65
N THR A 141 -4.56 -31.88 -35.58
CA THR A 141 -4.03 -31.83 -36.96
C THR A 141 -2.60 -31.27 -37.05
N GLN A 142 -2.24 -30.31 -36.20
CA GLN A 142 -0.88 -29.75 -36.16
C GLN A 142 0.15 -30.74 -35.59
N SER A 143 -0.26 -31.63 -34.67
CA SER A 143 0.65 -32.64 -34.12
C SER A 143 1.00 -33.75 -35.12
N GLN A 144 0.13 -34.06 -36.08
CA GLN A 144 0.37 -35.10 -37.08
C GLN A 144 1.25 -34.62 -38.24
N GLN A 145 1.31 -33.31 -38.50
CA GLN A 145 2.13 -32.71 -39.59
C GLN A 145 3.60 -32.50 -39.21
N ASN A 146 3.95 -32.50 -37.92
CA ASN A 146 5.32 -32.27 -37.43
C ASN A 146 6.15 -33.56 -37.21
N THR A 147 5.66 -34.74 -37.64
CA THR A 147 6.31 -36.05 -37.44
C THR A 147 6.69 -36.79 -38.73
N THR A 148 6.79 -36.09 -39.86
CA THR A 148 7.34 -36.63 -41.13
C THR A 148 8.47 -35.78 -41.65
#